data_AF-A0A946AM27-F1
#
_entry.id   AF-A0A946AM27-F1
#
_cell.length_a   1.000
_cell.length_b   1.000
_cell.length_c   1.000
_cell.angle_alpha   90.00
_cell.angle_beta   90.00
_cell.angle_gamma   90.00
#
_symmetry.space_group_name_H-M   'P 1'
#
loop_
_entity.id
_entity.type
_entity.pdbx_description
1 polymer ?
#
loop_
_entity_poly.entity_id
_entity_poly.type
_entity_poly.pdbx_seq_one_letter_code
_entity_poly.pdbx_strand_id
1 'polypeptide(L)'
;MTIEHIRGMVDGDNRDVIIKGLIDYDNLMGRDKITFDHLMIGLMTAIEAKIVSNDIGLLDDQQPDGFGLYLRTRLLPYGGMQAWWMDTKDLFSPIVQSWVASQIAKTDMESNFLGIKSSASG
;
A
#
# COMPACT_ATOMS: atom_id res chain seq x y z
N MET A 1 -3.54 -14.32 -5.18
CA MET A 1 -2.75 -13.19 -5.72
C MET A 1 -1.33 -13.30 -5.19
N THR A 2 -0.32 -13.34 -6.05
CA THR A 2 1.10 -13.47 -5.67
C THR A 2 1.77 -12.08 -5.61
N ILE A 3 2.93 -11.96 -4.95
CA ILE A 3 3.73 -10.71 -4.96
C ILE A 3 4.06 -10.25 -6.40
N GLU A 4 4.19 -11.19 -7.34
CA GLU A 4 4.42 -10.88 -8.76
C GLU A 4 3.24 -10.15 -9.41
N HIS A 5 2.00 -10.45 -9.02
CA HIS A 5 0.83 -9.70 -9.49
C HIS A 5 0.84 -8.25 -8.99
N ILE A 6 1.36 -8.02 -7.78
CA ILE A 6 1.46 -6.69 -7.16
C ILE A 6 2.62 -5.90 -7.78
N ARG A 7 3.71 -6.56 -8.18
CA ARG A 7 4.76 -5.91 -9.01
C ARG A 7 4.17 -5.39 -10.31
N GLY A 8 3.32 -6.20 -10.96
CA GLY A 8 2.58 -5.77 -12.17
C GLY A 8 1.65 -4.55 -11.97
N MET A 9 1.23 -4.25 -10.74
CA MET A 9 0.43 -3.04 -10.45
C MET A 9 1.26 -1.76 -10.45
N VAL A 10 2.56 -1.86 -10.21
CA VAL A 10 3.51 -0.74 -10.18
C VAL A 10 4.33 -0.67 -11.47
N ASP A 11 4.20 -1.66 -12.35
CA ASP A 11 4.87 -1.74 -13.65
C ASP A 11 3.92 -1.30 -14.79
N GLY A 12 4.49 -0.85 -15.91
CA GLY A 12 3.73 -0.46 -17.10
C GLY A 12 2.92 0.84 -16.94
N ASP A 13 1.72 0.86 -17.52
CA ASP A 13 0.87 2.07 -17.67
C ASP A 13 0.40 2.67 -16.34
N ASN A 14 0.39 1.89 -15.26
CA ASN A 14 -0.07 2.34 -13.94
C ASN A 14 1.04 2.99 -13.10
N ARG A 15 2.31 2.86 -13.52
CA ARG A 15 3.47 3.34 -12.75
C ARG A 15 3.39 4.84 -12.48
N ASP A 16 3.01 5.62 -13.49
CA ASP A 16 2.88 7.07 -13.37
C ASP A 16 1.80 7.46 -12.35
N VAL A 17 0.64 6.81 -12.41
CA VAL A 17 -0.46 7.02 -11.46
C VAL A 17 -0.06 6.66 -10.03
N ILE A 18 0.64 5.53 -9.84
CA ILE A 18 1.13 5.12 -8.52
C ILE A 18 2.12 6.16 -7.98
N ILE A 19 3.08 6.61 -8.78
CA ILE A 19 4.06 7.61 -8.35
C ILE A 19 3.36 8.92 -7.96
N LYS A 20 2.46 9.42 -8.80
CA LYS A 20 1.67 10.64 -8.52
C LYS A 20 0.89 10.51 -7.21
N GLY A 21 0.17 9.40 -7.02
CA GLY A 21 -0.60 9.19 -5.81
C GLY A 21 0.25 8.97 -4.56
N LEU A 22 1.46 8.40 -4.68
CA LEU A 22 2.39 8.32 -3.55
C LEU A 22 2.98 9.68 -3.17
N ILE A 23 3.17 10.59 -4.14
CA ILE A 23 3.67 11.95 -3.92
C ILE A 23 2.59 12.83 -3.28
N ASP A 24 1.43 12.91 -3.94
CA ASP A 24 0.42 13.93 -3.66
C ASP A 24 -0.99 13.40 -3.96
N TYR A 25 -1.41 12.47 -3.11
CA TYR A 25 -2.72 11.85 -3.19
C TYR A 25 -3.88 12.86 -3.11
N ASP A 26 -3.76 13.87 -2.24
CA ASP A 26 -4.84 14.83 -1.96
C ASP A 26 -5.17 15.72 -3.19
N ASN A 27 -4.18 15.95 -4.06
CA ASN A 27 -4.35 16.72 -5.30
C ASN A 27 -4.56 15.84 -6.54
N LEU A 28 -4.64 14.51 -6.38
CA LEU A 28 -4.88 13.60 -7.49
C LEU A 28 -6.34 13.74 -7.96
N MET A 29 -6.56 13.92 -9.27
CA MET A 29 -7.88 14.21 -9.83
C MET A 29 -8.30 13.27 -10.97
N GLY A 30 -9.61 13.20 -11.21
CA GLY A 30 -10.20 12.53 -12.36
C GLY A 30 -9.83 11.05 -12.46
N ARG A 31 -9.37 10.63 -13.65
CA ARG A 31 -9.03 9.23 -13.94
C ARG A 31 -7.87 8.72 -13.10
N ASP A 32 -6.87 9.57 -12.81
CA ASP A 32 -5.68 9.17 -12.04
C ASP A 32 -6.08 8.82 -10.61
N LYS A 33 -6.94 9.64 -9.97
CA LYS A 33 -7.46 9.36 -8.62
C LYS A 33 -8.21 8.03 -8.56
N ILE A 34 -9.14 7.83 -9.48
CA ILE A 34 -9.94 6.60 -9.57
C ILE A 34 -9.02 5.38 -9.78
N THR A 35 -8.00 5.52 -10.62
CA THR A 35 -7.07 4.43 -10.92
C THR A 35 -6.20 4.12 -9.71
N PHE A 36 -5.68 5.14 -9.02
CA PHE A 36 -4.91 4.98 -7.79
C PHE A 36 -5.75 4.30 -6.69
N ASP A 37 -6.98 4.76 -6.47
CA ASP A 37 -7.90 4.18 -5.49
C ASP A 37 -8.16 2.70 -5.79
N HIS A 38 -8.49 2.35 -7.04
CA HIS A 38 -8.72 0.96 -7.41
C HIS A 38 -7.50 0.07 -7.19
N LEU A 39 -6.30 0.57 -7.49
CA LEU A 39 -5.06 -0.16 -7.27
C LEU A 39 -4.83 -0.37 -5.76
N MET A 40 -4.95 0.67 -4.94
CA MET A 40 -4.72 0.56 -3.50
C MET A 40 -5.77 -0.31 -2.81
N ILE A 41 -7.06 -0.18 -3.19
CA ILE A 41 -8.14 -1.06 -2.71
C ILE A 41 -7.84 -2.51 -3.08
N GLY A 42 -7.53 -2.79 -4.35
CA GLY A 42 -7.24 -4.15 -4.81
C GLY A 42 -6.09 -4.81 -4.04
N LEU A 43 -5.02 -4.05 -3.77
CA LEU A 43 -3.90 -4.50 -2.94
C LEU A 43 -4.35 -4.80 -1.49
N MET A 44 -5.05 -3.87 -0.86
CA MET A 44 -5.46 -4.01 0.54
C MET A 44 -6.51 -5.10 0.74
N THR A 45 -7.42 -5.30 -0.20
CA THR A 45 -8.36 -6.44 -0.19
C THR A 45 -7.62 -7.78 -0.30
N ALA A 46 -6.56 -7.86 -1.11
CA ALA A 46 -5.74 -9.08 -1.18
C ALA A 46 -4.99 -9.36 0.13
N ILE A 47 -4.48 -8.30 0.77
CA ILE A 47 -3.86 -8.38 2.11
C ILE A 47 -4.88 -8.84 3.15
N GLU A 48 -6.06 -8.23 3.16
CA GLU A 48 -7.15 -8.57 4.08
C GLU A 48 -7.56 -10.03 3.95
N ALA A 49 -7.82 -10.50 2.73
CA ALA A 49 -8.16 -11.89 2.48
C ALA A 49 -7.11 -12.86 3.04
N LYS A 50 -5.82 -12.51 2.91
CA LYS A 50 -4.72 -13.32 3.45
C LYS A 50 -4.65 -13.28 4.98
N ILE A 51 -4.79 -12.10 5.59
CA ILE A 51 -4.79 -11.93 7.05
C ILE A 51 -5.95 -12.71 7.66
N VAL A 52 -7.17 -12.50 7.17
CA VAL A 52 -8.36 -13.18 7.67
C VAL A 52 -8.23 -14.68 7.51
N SER A 53 -7.78 -15.18 6.35
CA SER A 53 -7.61 -16.63 6.12
C SER A 53 -6.59 -17.26 7.08
N ASN A 54 -5.51 -16.54 7.40
CA ASN A 54 -4.54 -17.01 8.39
C ASN A 54 -5.12 -16.98 9.81
N ASP A 55 -5.87 -15.92 10.17
CA ASP A 55 -6.48 -15.75 11.51
C ASP A 55 -7.47 -16.86 11.85
N ILE A 56 -8.27 -17.29 10.87
CA ILE A 56 -9.24 -18.40 11.05
C ILE A 56 -8.62 -19.80 10.85
N GLY A 57 -7.29 -19.90 10.74
CA GLY A 57 -6.57 -21.16 10.64
C GLY A 57 -6.78 -21.93 9.34
N LEU A 58 -7.23 -21.27 8.25
CA LEU A 58 -7.39 -21.91 6.95
C LEU A 58 -6.07 -22.08 6.19
N LEU A 59 -5.01 -21.37 6.60
CA LEU A 59 -3.68 -21.43 5.97
C LEU A 59 -2.61 -21.61 7.04
N ASP A 60 -1.76 -22.63 6.84
CA ASP A 60 -0.68 -23.01 7.76
C ASP A 60 0.49 -22.01 7.71
N ASP A 61 0.67 -21.27 8.80
CA ASP A 61 1.85 -20.54 9.34
C ASP A 61 2.87 -19.79 8.46
N GLN A 62 2.63 -19.59 7.17
CA GLN A 62 3.45 -18.67 6.38
C GLN A 62 2.92 -17.24 6.60
N GLN A 63 3.53 -16.55 7.57
CA GLN A 63 3.21 -15.17 7.94
C GLN A 63 3.05 -14.25 6.72
N PRO A 64 2.17 -13.23 6.79
CA PRO A 64 2.03 -12.21 5.76
C PRO A 64 3.25 -11.26 5.65
N ASP A 65 4.45 -11.66 6.11
CA ASP A 65 5.61 -10.77 6.20
C ASP A 65 6.07 -10.24 4.84
N GLY A 66 5.82 -10.96 3.74
CA GLY A 66 6.05 -10.44 2.39
C GLY A 66 5.24 -9.18 2.07
N PHE A 67 3.97 -9.14 2.48
CA PHE A 67 3.14 -7.94 2.32
C PHE A 67 3.53 -6.83 3.29
N GLY A 68 3.86 -7.18 4.53
CA GLY A 68 4.35 -6.21 5.51
C GLY A 68 5.63 -5.53 5.01
N LEU A 69 6.63 -6.30 4.60
CA LEU A 69 7.87 -5.80 4.03
C LEU A 69 7.62 -4.95 2.78
N TYR A 70 6.70 -5.38 1.90
CA TYR A 70 6.34 -4.61 0.72
C TYR A 70 5.75 -3.25 1.10
N LEU A 71 4.76 -3.19 1.99
CA LEU A 71 4.17 -1.92 2.44
C LEU A 71 5.22 -0.99 3.05
N ARG A 72 6.02 -1.51 3.99
CA ARG A 72 7.04 -0.74 4.73
C ARG A 72 8.15 -0.20 3.82
N THR A 73 8.45 -0.86 2.71
CA THR A 73 9.54 -0.45 1.82
C THR A 73 9.07 0.31 0.59
N ARG A 74 7.86 0.04 0.09
CA ARG A 74 7.41 0.53 -1.22
C ARG A 74 6.31 1.57 -1.16
N LEU A 75 5.49 1.61 -0.11
CA LEU A 75 4.29 2.47 -0.09
C LEU A 75 4.24 3.37 1.16
N LEU A 76 4.28 2.79 2.36
CA LEU A 76 4.12 3.52 3.63
C LEU A 76 5.12 4.66 3.86
N PRO A 77 6.37 4.62 3.36
CA PRO A 77 7.27 5.77 3.51
C PRO A 77 6.78 7.04 2.82
N TYR A 78 5.83 6.97 1.87
CA TYR A 78 5.39 8.11 1.10
C TYR A 78 4.08 8.71 1.66
N GLY A 79 4.02 10.03 1.73
CA GLY A 79 2.91 10.76 2.35
C GLY A 79 1.56 10.46 1.71
N GLY A 80 1.51 10.32 0.38
CA GLY A 80 0.26 10.03 -0.32
C GLY A 80 -0.35 8.66 0.02
N MET A 81 0.46 7.64 0.29
CA MET A 81 -0.06 6.36 0.82
C MET A 81 -0.67 6.53 2.21
N GLN A 82 -0.02 7.32 3.07
CA GLN A 82 -0.50 7.55 4.43
C GLN A 82 -1.81 8.34 4.43
N ALA A 83 -1.91 9.38 3.58
CA ALA A 83 -3.13 10.14 3.38
C ALA A 83 -4.27 9.24 2.84
N TRP A 84 -4.01 8.47 1.78
CA TRP A 84 -4.97 7.52 1.23
C TRP A 84 -5.45 6.51 2.28
N TRP A 85 -4.53 5.96 3.08
CA TRP A 85 -4.89 5.01 4.12
C TRP A 85 -5.76 5.66 5.20
N MET A 86 -5.45 6.88 5.62
CA MET A 86 -6.24 7.59 6.62
C MET A 86 -7.68 7.86 6.17
N ASP A 87 -7.88 8.12 4.88
CA ASP A 87 -9.20 8.34 4.29
C ASP A 87 -10.02 7.05 4.12
N THR A 88 -9.35 5.91 3.92
CA THR A 88 -10.00 4.67 3.44
C THR A 88 -9.94 3.51 4.42
N LYS A 89 -9.18 3.61 5.52
CA LYS A 89 -8.99 2.51 6.49
C LYS A 89 -10.28 1.91 7.04
N ASP A 90 -11.35 2.72 7.15
CA ASP A 90 -12.64 2.30 7.69
C ASP A 90 -13.41 1.37 6.75
N LEU A 91 -12.96 1.23 5.50
CA LEU A 91 -13.46 0.23 4.54
C LEU A 91 -12.97 -1.20 4.86
N PHE A 92 -11.91 -1.34 5.67
CA PHE A 92 -11.27 -2.61 5.98
C PHE A 92 -11.58 -3.06 7.41
N SER A 93 -11.51 -4.37 7.65
CA SER A 93 -11.79 -4.95 8.96
C SER A 93 -10.82 -4.46 10.06
N PRO A 94 -11.26 -4.44 11.33
CA PRO A 94 -10.43 -3.98 12.46
C PRO A 94 -9.08 -4.72 12.60
N ILE A 95 -9.04 -6.00 12.23
CA ILE A 95 -7.79 -6.79 12.26
C ILE A 95 -6.77 -6.27 11.25
N VAL A 96 -7.22 -5.90 10.04
CA VAL A 96 -6.37 -5.29 9.02
C VAL A 96 -5.92 -3.92 9.47
N GLN A 97 -6.81 -3.12 10.04
CA GLN A 97 -6.46 -1.79 10.56
C GLN A 97 -5.36 -1.86 11.62
N SER A 98 -5.50 -2.78 12.59
CA SER A 98 -4.49 -3.03 13.62
C SER A 98 -3.17 -3.52 13.02
N TRP A 99 -3.25 -4.44 12.05
CA TRP A 99 -2.06 -4.92 11.36
C TRP A 99 -1.34 -3.81 10.60
N VAL A 100 -2.03 -2.96 9.84
CA VAL A 100 -1.41 -1.82 9.12
C VAL A 100 -0.82 -0.81 10.09
N ALA A 101 -1.49 -0.52 11.21
CA ALA A 101 -0.91 0.34 12.26
C ALA A 101 0.44 -0.21 12.78
N SER A 102 0.54 -1.53 12.94
CA SER A 102 1.81 -2.17 13.31
C SER A 102 2.88 -2.08 12.20
N GLN A 103 2.49 -2.01 10.92
CA GLN A 103 3.42 -1.81 9.81
C GLN A 103 3.90 -0.36 9.74
N ILE A 104 3.01 0.62 9.94
CA ILE A 104 3.35 2.04 10.01
C ILE A 104 4.39 2.27 11.10
N ALA A 105 4.19 1.71 12.30
CA ALA A 105 5.12 1.82 13.42
C ALA A 105 6.52 1.21 13.15
N LYS A 106 6.63 0.26 12.21
CA LYS A 106 7.87 -0.40 11.80
C LYS A 106 8.49 0.20 10.53
N THR A 107 7.84 1.20 9.93
CA THR A 107 8.26 1.77 8.65
C THR A 107 9.40 2.76 8.89
N ASP A 108 10.49 2.60 8.13
CA ASP A 108 11.48 3.66 7.99
C ASP A 108 10.91 4.76 7.09
N MET A 109 10.50 5.86 7.71
CA MET A 109 9.90 7.00 7.02
C MET A 109 10.89 7.79 6.18
N GLU A 110 12.20 7.55 6.30
CA GLU A 110 13.20 8.16 5.43
C GLU A 110 13.49 7.30 4.18
N SER A 111 12.98 6.07 4.13
CA SER A 111 13.13 5.18 2.98
C SER A 111 12.63 5.85 1.69
N ASN A 112 13.44 5.76 0.65
CA ASN A 112 13.19 6.36 -0.67
C ASN A 112 13.41 5.33 -1.79
N PHE A 113 12.87 4.12 -1.62
CA PHE A 113 13.05 3.03 -2.57
C PHE A 113 12.75 3.43 -4.04
N LEU A 114 11.72 4.26 -4.27
CA LEU A 114 11.25 4.68 -5.59
C LEU A 114 11.95 5.94 -6.10
N GLY A 115 12.86 6.55 -5.33
CA GLY A 115 13.56 7.77 -5.72
C GLY A 115 12.71 9.05 -5.71
N ILE A 116 11.52 9.01 -5.12
CA ILE A 116 10.51 10.09 -5.14
C ILE A 116 10.88 11.27 -4.23
N LYS A 117 11.47 11.02 -3.05
CA LYS A 117 11.70 12.05 -2.02
C LYS A 117 12.83 13.03 -2.36
N SER A 118 13.65 12.70 -3.34
CA SER A 118 14.86 13.47 -3.74
C SER A 118 14.57 14.67 -4.64
N SER A 119 13.32 14.90 -5.05
CA SER A 119 12.92 16.00 -5.95
C SER A 119 12.28 17.20 -5.25
N ALA A 120 12.12 17.20 -3.94
CA ALA A 120 11.47 18.28 -3.17
C ALA A 120 12.44 19.36 -2.63
N SER A 121 13.70 19.37 -3.09
CA SER A 121 14.76 20.27 -2.57
C SER A 121 15.44 21.11 -3.65
N GLY A 122 14.79 21.32 -4.80
CA GLY A 122 15.28 22.17 -5.90
C GLY A 122 14.49 23.45 -6.04
#